data_AF-A0A9N9QVE9-F1
#
_entry.id   AF-A0A9N9QVE9-F1
#
_cell.length_a   1.000
_cell.length_b   1.000
_cell.length_c   1.000
_cell.angle_alpha   90.00
_cell.angle_beta   90.00
_cell.angle_gamma   90.00
#
_symmetry.space_group_name_H-M   'P 1'
#
loop_
_entity.id
_entity.type
_entity.pdbx_description
1 polymer ?
#
loop_
_entity_poly.entity_id
_entity_poly.type
_entity_poly.pdbx_seq_one_letter_code
_entity_poly.pdbx_strand_id
1 'polypeptide(L)'
;MLNLSVDFRKRPKWHQRATITAAALHELATSIISGHRVTNMHPDCIEYFKSVDQLDLISNMPPVMDEVLWATMCRLRRAKIENEIRMRAIVLETAYVDSTNAGWNKAIQARRQQLALTHDRILQHRETVEFNSRNKTIQLVLPAGQVEILTSGHMEDFEDATLILREEIEKINNLILKVGEMKLRMMRKQMEFRKGILSKEWEHAQMKMKLRHMQQELYSYQRLKIPKELQFYLKNKEKGYTDEQDYVRLEKEMEATKVSVNKVLSEQIRRVEELEVKVNAVTTKTAEIEKLITSLNVKVSEKRLNEDPLEPIRIRRIFKRRMETLVMRSNLIRDVQSNHTTIVLLQTELELLRLRTYPTLASFRTIN
;
A
#
# COMPACT_ATOMS: atom_id res chain seq x y z
N MET A 1 131.24 -20.53 -7.03
CA MET A 1 130.11 -20.57 -7.99
C MET A 1 129.97 -19.24 -8.71
N LEU A 2 130.98 -18.86 -9.51
CA LEU A 2 131.12 -17.50 -10.03
C LEU A 2 131.11 -17.48 -11.57
N ASN A 3 130.40 -16.49 -12.10
CA ASN A 3 130.40 -15.96 -13.48
C ASN A 3 129.81 -16.75 -14.66
N LEU A 4 129.52 -18.05 -14.55
CA LEU A 4 128.84 -18.79 -15.64
C LEU A 4 127.48 -18.17 -16.04
N SER A 5 126.73 -17.67 -15.06
CA SER A 5 125.44 -17.00 -15.30
C SER A 5 125.58 -15.65 -16.00
N VAL A 6 126.70 -14.94 -15.76
CA VAL A 6 126.99 -13.63 -16.36
C VAL A 6 127.36 -13.82 -17.83
N ASP A 7 128.24 -14.77 -18.12
CA ASP A 7 128.65 -15.08 -19.50
C ASP A 7 127.49 -15.63 -20.34
N PHE A 8 126.55 -16.36 -19.75
CA PHE A 8 125.34 -16.81 -20.45
C PHE A 8 124.37 -15.66 -20.74
N ARG A 9 124.35 -14.63 -19.88
CA ARG A 9 123.49 -13.43 -20.00
C ARG A 9 124.10 -12.33 -20.88
N LYS A 10 125.38 -12.40 -21.25
CA LYS A 10 126.00 -11.44 -22.17
C LYS A 10 125.25 -11.42 -23.51
N ARG A 11 124.91 -10.21 -23.96
CA ARG A 11 124.23 -9.94 -25.23
C ARG A 11 124.91 -8.76 -25.89
N PRO A 12 125.01 -8.75 -27.22
CA PRO A 12 125.31 -7.51 -27.91
C PRO A 12 124.20 -6.49 -27.68
N LYS A 13 124.58 -5.21 -27.63
CA LYS A 13 123.61 -4.12 -27.49
C LYS A 13 122.78 -4.03 -28.77
N TRP A 14 121.46 -4.15 -28.62
CA TRP A 14 120.53 -3.99 -29.73
C TRP A 14 120.15 -2.52 -29.89
N HIS A 15 120.44 -1.94 -31.06
CA HIS A 15 119.97 -0.60 -31.43
C HIS A 15 118.89 -0.76 -32.50
N GLN A 16 117.63 -0.74 -32.07
CA GLN A 16 116.52 -0.89 -33.01
C GLN A 16 116.36 0.39 -33.84
N ARG A 17 116.61 0.29 -35.14
CA ARG A 17 116.30 1.37 -36.10
C ARG A 17 114.90 1.16 -36.68
N ALA A 18 114.23 2.26 -37.03
CA ALA A 18 112.87 2.27 -37.56
C ALA A 18 112.71 1.53 -38.91
N THR A 19 113.81 1.21 -39.59
CA THR A 19 113.83 0.54 -40.90
C THR A 19 113.78 -0.98 -40.82
N ILE A 20 113.88 -1.57 -39.62
CA ILE A 20 113.91 -3.03 -39.45
C ILE A 20 112.49 -3.59 -39.50
N THR A 21 112.24 -4.47 -40.47
CA THR A 21 110.96 -5.20 -40.63
C THR A 21 110.96 -6.50 -39.84
N ALA A 22 109.77 -7.05 -39.57
CA ALA A 22 109.66 -8.35 -38.89
C ALA A 22 110.32 -9.48 -39.70
N ALA A 23 110.19 -9.45 -41.03
CA ALA A 23 110.89 -10.37 -41.92
C ALA A 23 112.42 -10.34 -41.74
N ALA A 24 113.01 -9.14 -41.64
CA ALA A 24 114.45 -9.00 -41.40
C ALA A 24 114.87 -9.57 -40.03
N LEU A 25 114.02 -9.47 -39.00
CA LEU A 25 114.27 -10.09 -37.70
C LEU A 25 114.16 -11.62 -37.75
N HIS A 26 113.24 -12.18 -38.53
CA HIS A 26 113.15 -13.63 -38.75
C HIS A 26 114.37 -14.19 -39.49
N GLU A 27 114.88 -13.47 -40.48
CA GLU A 27 116.11 -13.82 -41.19
C GLU A 27 117.34 -13.77 -40.26
N LEU A 28 117.42 -12.74 -39.40
CA LEU A 28 118.48 -12.63 -38.39
C LEU A 28 118.41 -13.77 -37.37
N ALA A 29 117.22 -14.07 -36.84
CA ALA A 29 116.98 -15.17 -35.91
C ALA A 29 117.45 -16.51 -36.49
N THR A 30 117.10 -16.76 -37.76
CA THR A 30 117.49 -17.97 -38.50
C THR A 30 119.00 -18.04 -38.74
N SER A 31 119.63 -16.90 -39.04
CA SER A 31 121.09 -16.81 -39.21
C SER A 31 121.82 -17.08 -37.89
N ILE A 32 121.33 -16.54 -36.76
CA ILE A 32 121.95 -16.71 -35.43
C ILE A 32 121.96 -18.17 -34.98
N ILE A 33 120.87 -18.91 -35.17
CA ILE A 33 120.79 -20.31 -34.76
C ILE A 33 121.56 -21.25 -35.67
N SER A 34 121.56 -20.99 -36.98
CA SER A 34 122.32 -21.79 -37.96
C SER A 34 123.82 -21.52 -37.93
N GLY A 35 124.23 -20.39 -37.34
CA GLY A 35 125.62 -19.94 -37.34
C GLY A 35 126.12 -19.50 -38.71
N HIS A 36 125.23 -19.44 -39.72
CA HIS A 36 125.57 -19.04 -41.08
C HIS A 36 124.83 -17.77 -41.45
N ARG A 37 125.56 -16.81 -42.02
CA ARG A 37 125.01 -15.55 -42.47
C ARG A 37 124.31 -15.72 -43.82
N VAL A 38 123.07 -15.27 -43.93
CA VAL A 38 122.35 -15.16 -45.21
C VAL A 38 122.88 -13.96 -46.03
N THR A 39 123.01 -14.15 -47.35
CA THR A 39 123.62 -13.18 -48.28
C THR A 39 122.97 -11.80 -48.25
N ASN A 40 121.64 -11.75 -48.24
CA ASN A 40 120.85 -10.51 -48.39
C ASN A 40 120.21 -10.04 -47.08
N MET A 41 120.97 -10.08 -45.98
CA MET A 41 120.47 -9.65 -44.68
C MET A 41 120.55 -8.12 -44.51
N HIS A 42 119.60 -7.52 -43.77
CA HIS A 42 119.58 -6.08 -43.48
C HIS A 42 120.90 -5.61 -42.81
N PRO A 43 121.46 -4.42 -43.16
CA PRO A 43 122.74 -3.94 -42.63
C PRO A 43 122.89 -3.98 -41.11
N ASP A 44 121.88 -3.50 -40.37
CA ASP A 44 121.90 -3.52 -38.90
C ASP A 44 121.86 -4.96 -38.33
N CYS A 45 121.20 -5.88 -39.03
CA CYS A 45 121.17 -7.29 -38.64
C CYS A 45 122.53 -7.95 -38.88
N ILE A 46 123.29 -7.51 -39.90
CA ILE A 46 124.67 -7.96 -40.16
C ILE A 46 125.60 -7.53 -39.03
N GLU A 47 125.51 -6.27 -38.60
CA GLU A 47 126.30 -5.76 -37.47
C GLU A 47 125.99 -6.54 -36.20
N TYR A 48 124.71 -6.77 -35.90
CA TYR A 48 124.30 -7.56 -34.75
C TYR A 48 124.78 -9.01 -34.83
N PHE A 49 124.64 -9.68 -35.98
CA PHE A 49 125.13 -11.05 -36.17
C PHE A 49 126.64 -11.17 -35.91
N LYS A 50 127.44 -10.25 -36.47
CA LYS A 50 128.90 -10.21 -36.25
C LYS A 50 129.24 -10.03 -34.77
N SER A 51 128.49 -9.21 -34.05
CA SER A 51 128.71 -9.00 -32.61
C SER A 51 128.37 -10.25 -31.77
N VAL A 52 127.42 -11.09 -32.21
CA VAL A 52 127.17 -12.40 -31.59
C VAL A 52 128.33 -13.36 -31.85
N ASP A 53 128.85 -13.39 -33.09
CA ASP A 53 130.03 -14.21 -33.43
C ASP A 53 131.27 -13.80 -32.63
N GLN A 54 131.49 -12.49 -32.45
CA GLN A 54 132.59 -11.98 -31.65
C GLN A 54 132.51 -12.44 -30.17
N LEU A 55 131.30 -12.55 -29.61
CA LEU A 55 131.11 -13.02 -28.23
C LEU A 55 131.43 -14.50 -28.06
N ASP A 56 131.23 -15.30 -29.11
CA ASP A 56 131.43 -16.75 -29.07
C ASP A 56 132.87 -17.19 -29.40
N LEU A 57 133.78 -16.24 -29.67
CA LEU A 57 135.21 -16.52 -29.85
C LEU A 57 135.80 -17.25 -28.65
N ILE A 58 136.67 -18.22 -28.91
CA ILE A 58 137.35 -19.02 -27.88
C ILE A 58 138.19 -18.13 -26.94
N SER A 59 138.67 -16.98 -27.41
CA SER A 59 139.35 -15.98 -26.59
C SER A 59 138.51 -15.43 -25.42
N ASN A 60 137.19 -15.55 -25.51
CA ASN A 60 136.25 -15.12 -24.46
C ASN A 60 135.84 -16.26 -23.53
N MET A 61 136.37 -17.48 -23.74
CA MET A 61 136.09 -18.64 -22.91
C MET A 61 136.72 -18.45 -21.52
N PRO A 62 135.97 -18.65 -20.43
CA PRO A 62 136.53 -18.60 -19.09
C PRO A 62 137.59 -19.69 -18.87
N PRO A 63 138.68 -19.41 -18.12
CA PRO A 63 139.78 -20.37 -17.92
C PRO A 63 139.38 -21.63 -17.12
N VAL A 64 138.18 -21.66 -16.55
CA VAL A 64 137.63 -22.78 -15.75
C VAL A 64 136.77 -23.73 -16.60
N MET A 65 136.57 -23.42 -17.88
CA MET A 65 135.67 -24.14 -18.79
C MET A 65 136.45 -24.89 -19.87
N ASP A 66 135.99 -26.08 -20.24
CA ASP A 66 136.50 -26.83 -21.39
C ASP A 66 135.78 -26.42 -22.69
N GLU A 67 136.40 -26.73 -23.83
CA GLU A 67 135.90 -26.31 -25.14
C GLU A 67 134.50 -26.89 -25.45
N VAL A 68 134.20 -28.09 -24.95
CA VAL A 68 132.92 -28.78 -25.16
C VAL A 68 131.78 -28.09 -24.40
N LEU A 69 132.01 -27.71 -23.15
CA LEU A 69 131.05 -26.95 -22.36
C LEU A 69 130.87 -25.53 -22.91
N TRP A 70 131.94 -24.89 -23.41
CA TRP A 70 131.87 -23.59 -24.08
C TRP A 70 131.04 -23.64 -25.36
N ALA A 71 131.27 -24.63 -26.22
CA ALA A 71 130.48 -24.83 -27.44
C ALA A 71 128.99 -25.07 -27.11
N THR A 72 128.69 -25.83 -26.06
CA THR A 72 127.32 -26.05 -25.58
C THR A 72 126.69 -24.75 -25.05
N MET A 73 127.47 -23.96 -24.31
CA MET A 73 127.04 -22.66 -23.78
C MET A 73 126.74 -21.65 -24.90
N CYS A 74 127.60 -21.54 -25.91
CA CYS A 74 127.39 -20.71 -27.10
C CYS A 74 126.11 -21.12 -27.84
N ARG A 75 125.87 -22.43 -28.00
CA ARG A 75 124.64 -22.95 -28.62
C ARG A 75 123.38 -22.53 -27.86
N LEU A 76 123.37 -22.71 -26.53
CA LEU A 76 122.25 -22.29 -25.69
C LEU A 76 122.06 -20.77 -25.70
N ARG A 77 123.15 -19.99 -25.74
CA ARG A 77 123.11 -18.53 -25.86
C ARG A 77 122.47 -18.11 -27.18
N ARG A 78 122.90 -18.68 -28.30
CA ARG A 78 122.33 -18.43 -29.64
C ARG A 78 120.85 -18.79 -29.72
N ALA A 79 120.45 -19.95 -29.18
CA ALA A 79 119.04 -20.35 -29.10
C ALA A 79 118.18 -19.36 -28.30
N LYS A 80 118.71 -18.84 -27.18
CA LYS A 80 118.01 -17.81 -26.41
C LYS A 80 117.93 -16.47 -27.14
N ILE A 81 119.00 -16.02 -27.78
CA ILE A 81 119.03 -14.79 -28.58
C ILE A 81 118.04 -14.89 -29.74
N GLU A 82 118.03 -16.03 -30.43
CA GLU A 82 117.11 -16.32 -31.51
C GLU A 82 115.65 -16.19 -31.06
N ASN A 83 115.27 -16.83 -29.95
CA ASN A 83 113.93 -16.72 -29.38
C ASN A 83 113.57 -15.26 -29.02
N GLU A 84 114.48 -14.51 -28.40
CA GLU A 84 114.28 -13.09 -28.06
C GLU A 84 114.03 -12.24 -29.33
N ILE A 85 114.72 -12.54 -30.43
CA ILE A 85 114.54 -11.85 -31.72
C ILE A 85 113.23 -12.25 -32.39
N ARG A 86 112.86 -13.55 -32.39
CA ARG A 86 111.57 -14.00 -32.92
C ARG A 86 110.40 -13.37 -32.17
N MET A 87 110.49 -13.27 -30.84
CA MET A 87 109.46 -12.58 -30.04
C MET A 87 109.31 -11.11 -30.44
N ARG A 88 110.41 -10.41 -30.72
CA ARG A 88 110.37 -9.02 -31.20
C ARG A 88 109.76 -8.90 -32.59
N ALA A 89 110.04 -9.86 -33.48
CA ALA A 89 109.44 -9.91 -34.80
C ALA A 89 107.91 -10.05 -34.72
N ILE A 90 107.43 -11.00 -33.91
CA ILE A 90 105.99 -11.22 -33.67
C ILE A 90 105.34 -9.96 -33.09
N VAL A 91 105.96 -9.30 -32.10
CA VAL A 91 105.43 -8.06 -31.53
C VAL A 91 105.26 -6.99 -32.61
N LEU A 92 106.24 -6.83 -33.50
CA LEU A 92 106.15 -5.87 -34.61
C LEU A 92 105.04 -6.22 -35.61
N GLU A 93 104.86 -7.50 -35.94
CA GLU A 93 103.76 -7.95 -36.81
C GLU A 93 102.40 -7.71 -36.17
N THR A 94 102.23 -8.07 -34.89
CA THR A 94 100.96 -7.84 -34.16
C THR A 94 100.62 -6.36 -34.10
N ALA A 95 101.59 -5.49 -33.81
CA ALA A 95 101.37 -4.04 -33.80
C ALA A 95 100.94 -3.50 -35.18
N TYR A 96 101.53 -4.02 -36.27
CA TYR A 96 101.14 -3.66 -37.63
C TYR A 96 99.72 -4.13 -37.96
N VAL A 97 99.37 -5.37 -37.61
CA VAL A 97 98.03 -5.94 -37.81
C VAL A 97 97.00 -5.16 -37.01
N ASP A 98 97.27 -4.85 -35.75
CA ASP A 98 96.36 -4.10 -34.88
C ASP A 98 96.12 -2.69 -35.40
N SER A 99 97.18 -1.99 -35.82
CA SER A 99 97.07 -0.66 -36.44
C SER A 99 96.22 -0.70 -37.71
N THR A 100 96.47 -1.69 -38.57
CA THR A 100 95.74 -1.89 -39.82
C THR A 100 94.26 -2.20 -39.54
N ASN A 101 93.99 -3.11 -38.61
CA ASN A 101 92.65 -3.49 -38.18
C ASN A 101 91.89 -2.28 -37.58
N ALA A 102 92.55 -1.46 -36.77
CA ALA A 102 91.97 -0.23 -36.26
C ALA A 102 91.61 0.75 -37.38
N GLY A 103 92.46 0.88 -38.40
CA GLY A 103 92.19 1.67 -39.60
C GLY A 103 90.96 1.18 -40.37
N TRP A 104 90.89 -0.13 -40.64
CA TRP A 104 89.73 -0.73 -41.32
C TRP A 104 88.44 -0.61 -40.51
N ASN A 105 88.49 -0.83 -39.20
CA ASN A 105 87.32 -0.68 -38.34
C ASN A 105 86.79 0.76 -38.36
N LYS A 106 87.67 1.77 -38.28
CA LYS A 106 87.27 3.18 -38.43
C LYS A 106 86.61 3.43 -39.79
N ALA A 107 87.18 2.92 -40.88
CA ALA A 107 86.62 3.07 -42.22
C ALA A 107 85.23 2.39 -42.36
N ILE A 108 85.06 1.20 -41.79
CA ILE A 108 83.78 0.47 -41.77
C ILE A 108 82.73 1.28 -41.00
N GLN A 109 83.07 1.80 -39.82
CA GLN A 109 82.13 2.59 -39.03
C GLN A 109 81.73 3.88 -39.74
N ALA A 110 82.68 4.59 -40.35
CA ALA A 110 82.38 5.77 -41.14
C ALA A 110 81.41 5.45 -42.30
N ARG A 111 81.63 4.34 -43.02
CA ARG A 111 80.71 3.90 -44.09
C ARG A 111 79.33 3.54 -43.59
N ARG A 112 79.23 2.84 -42.44
CA ARG A 112 77.93 2.52 -41.80
C ARG A 112 77.16 3.77 -41.41
N GLN A 113 77.84 4.77 -40.85
CA GLN A 113 77.24 6.05 -40.50
C GLN A 113 76.74 6.79 -41.75
N GLN A 114 77.54 6.84 -42.81
CA GLN A 114 77.12 7.46 -44.08
C GLN A 114 75.92 6.74 -44.71
N LEU A 115 75.88 5.41 -44.65
CA LEU A 115 74.74 4.63 -45.11
C LEU A 115 73.47 4.96 -44.32
N ALA A 116 73.56 5.03 -42.99
CA ALA A 116 72.43 5.38 -42.12
C ALA A 116 71.91 6.80 -42.40
N LEU A 117 72.81 7.78 -42.52
CA LEU A 117 72.45 9.16 -42.85
C LEU A 117 71.79 9.27 -44.23
N THR A 118 72.31 8.54 -45.22
CA THR A 118 71.74 8.53 -46.57
C THR A 118 70.35 7.90 -46.57
N HIS A 119 70.16 6.82 -45.80
CA HIS A 119 68.87 6.17 -45.65
C HIS A 119 67.81 7.11 -45.04
N ASP A 120 68.17 7.80 -43.95
CA ASP A 120 67.29 8.76 -43.29
C ASP A 120 66.90 9.92 -44.24
N ARG A 121 67.88 10.46 -44.99
CA ARG A 121 67.61 11.48 -46.02
C ARG A 121 66.64 11.00 -47.10
N ILE A 122 66.74 9.73 -47.51
CA ILE A 122 65.82 9.16 -48.50
C ILE A 122 64.40 9.08 -47.92
N LEU A 123 64.24 8.69 -46.66
CA LEU A 123 62.94 8.63 -46.00
C LEU A 123 62.30 10.02 -45.89
N GLN A 124 63.04 11.01 -45.39
CA GLN A 124 62.57 12.39 -45.30
C GLN A 124 62.20 12.98 -46.67
N HIS A 125 63.00 12.68 -47.70
CA HIS A 125 62.71 13.12 -49.06
C HIS A 125 61.42 12.48 -49.59
N ARG A 126 61.20 11.18 -49.34
CA ARG A 126 59.96 10.49 -49.73
C ARG A 126 58.73 11.09 -49.06
N GLU A 127 58.79 11.35 -47.77
CA GLU A 127 57.70 12.00 -47.02
C GLU A 127 57.40 13.39 -47.57
N THR A 128 58.45 14.19 -47.82
CA THR A 128 58.31 15.53 -48.41
C THR A 128 57.67 15.47 -49.80
N VAL A 129 58.09 14.53 -50.64
CA VAL A 129 57.53 14.33 -51.99
C VAL A 129 56.08 13.87 -51.91
N GLU A 130 55.75 12.93 -51.02
CA GLU A 130 54.38 12.45 -50.81
C GLU A 130 53.47 13.60 -50.33
N PHE A 131 53.91 14.37 -49.33
CA PHE A 131 53.19 15.53 -48.84
C PHE A 131 52.95 16.55 -49.96
N ASN A 132 53.98 16.95 -50.69
CA ASN A 132 53.86 17.89 -51.80
C ASN A 132 53.02 17.34 -52.97
N SER A 133 53.00 16.02 -53.16
CA SER A 133 52.16 15.40 -54.20
C SER A 133 50.66 15.49 -53.88
N ARG A 134 50.31 15.47 -52.58
CA ARG A 134 48.93 15.57 -52.08
C ARG A 134 48.51 17.00 -51.81
N ASN A 135 49.41 17.82 -51.28
CA ASN A 135 49.17 19.22 -50.95
C ASN A 135 49.31 20.11 -52.20
N LYS A 136 48.36 19.94 -53.12
CA LYS A 136 48.27 20.76 -54.33
C LYS A 136 47.15 21.77 -54.19
N THR A 137 47.46 23.02 -54.48
CA THR A 137 46.45 24.05 -54.64
C THR A 137 45.69 23.79 -55.94
N ILE A 138 44.37 23.64 -55.84
CA ILE A 138 43.47 23.53 -56.99
C ILE A 138 42.54 24.73 -57.00
N GLN A 139 42.24 25.24 -58.19
CA GLN A 139 41.25 26.30 -58.36
C GLN A 139 39.89 25.65 -58.65
N LEU A 140 38.90 25.95 -57.81
CA LEU A 140 37.52 25.52 -57.99
C LEU A 140 36.67 26.72 -58.42
N VAL A 141 35.89 26.55 -59.48
CA VAL A 141 34.93 27.56 -59.94
C VAL A 141 33.55 27.11 -59.48
N LEU A 142 33.02 27.79 -58.46
CA LEU A 142 31.72 27.50 -57.86
C LEU A 142 30.72 28.62 -58.18
N PRO A 143 29.43 28.29 -58.42
CA PRO A 143 28.37 29.29 -58.50
C PRO A 143 28.24 30.12 -57.21
N ALA A 144 27.81 31.38 -57.36
CA ALA A 144 27.49 32.25 -56.23
C ALA A 144 26.42 31.60 -55.34
N GLY A 145 26.62 31.67 -54.02
CA GLY A 145 25.75 31.04 -53.01
C GLY A 145 26.17 29.64 -52.55
N GLN A 146 27.18 29.02 -53.17
CA GLN A 146 27.84 27.80 -52.64
C GLN A 146 29.08 28.11 -51.78
N VAL A 147 29.52 29.37 -51.80
CA VAL A 147 30.59 29.89 -50.96
C VAL A 147 29.93 30.68 -49.84
N GLU A 148 29.97 30.14 -48.63
CA GLU A 148 29.33 30.75 -47.44
C GLU A 148 30.25 31.75 -46.71
N ILE A 149 31.53 31.82 -47.09
CA ILE A 149 32.50 32.75 -46.53
C ILE A 149 32.45 34.11 -47.24
N LEU A 150 32.79 35.16 -46.51
CA LEU A 150 32.95 36.50 -47.07
C LEU A 150 34.28 36.55 -47.83
N THR A 151 34.22 36.83 -49.13
CA THR A 151 35.41 36.93 -49.98
C THR A 151 35.80 38.40 -50.18
N SER A 152 36.99 38.79 -49.72
CA SER A 152 37.66 40.04 -50.05
C SER A 152 38.43 39.96 -51.39
N GLY A 153 38.64 38.74 -51.89
CA GLY A 153 39.35 38.46 -53.15
C GLY A 153 40.81 38.05 -52.95
N HIS A 154 41.24 37.89 -51.70
CA HIS A 154 42.56 37.41 -51.32
C HIS A 154 42.53 35.90 -51.02
N MET A 155 43.66 35.21 -51.17
CA MET A 155 43.75 33.77 -50.84
C MET A 155 43.62 33.51 -49.35
N GLU A 156 43.98 34.49 -48.52
CA GLU A 156 43.90 34.43 -47.06
C GLU A 156 42.45 34.24 -46.56
N ASP A 157 41.44 34.69 -47.32
CA ASP A 157 40.03 34.49 -46.98
C ASP A 157 39.65 33.01 -46.84
N PHE A 158 40.41 32.12 -47.47
CA PHE A 158 40.13 30.69 -47.55
C PHE A 158 40.95 29.84 -46.58
N GLU A 159 41.80 30.42 -45.73
CA GLU A 159 42.63 29.67 -44.77
C GLU A 159 41.77 28.87 -43.76
N ASP A 160 40.68 29.49 -43.29
CA ASP A 160 39.71 28.86 -42.38
C ASP A 160 38.53 28.19 -43.12
N ALA A 161 38.60 28.06 -44.45
CA ALA A 161 37.54 27.47 -45.23
C ALA A 161 37.73 25.95 -45.42
N THR A 162 36.63 25.21 -45.45
CA THR A 162 36.63 23.77 -45.72
C THR A 162 35.59 23.43 -46.78
N LEU A 163 35.96 22.53 -47.69
CA LEU A 163 35.04 22.01 -48.69
C LEU A 163 34.19 20.88 -48.08
N ILE A 164 32.87 21.08 -48.05
CA ILE A 164 31.92 20.09 -47.54
C ILE A 164 31.19 19.45 -48.72
N LEU A 165 31.01 18.13 -48.68
CA LEU A 165 30.26 17.41 -49.69
C LEU A 165 28.78 17.80 -49.62
N ARG A 166 28.20 18.12 -50.78
CA ARG A 166 26.77 18.45 -50.92
C ARG A 166 25.86 17.40 -50.28
N GLU A 167 26.20 16.12 -50.44
CA GLU A 167 25.41 15.02 -49.88
C GLU A 167 25.29 15.08 -48.35
N GLU A 168 26.30 15.57 -47.64
CA GLU A 168 26.28 15.69 -46.19
C GLU A 168 25.35 16.82 -45.75
N ILE A 169 25.41 17.95 -46.44
CA ILE A 169 24.51 19.08 -46.22
C ILE A 169 23.06 18.67 -46.49
N GLU A 170 22.81 17.95 -47.59
CA GLU A 170 21.47 17.45 -47.92
C GLU A 170 20.96 16.43 -46.89
N LYS A 171 21.82 15.55 -46.36
CA LYS A 171 21.46 14.63 -45.27
C LYS A 171 21.01 15.40 -44.02
N ILE A 172 21.74 16.43 -43.63
CA ILE A 172 21.39 17.27 -42.47
C ILE A 172 20.08 18.02 -42.73
N ASN A 173 19.92 18.63 -43.90
CA ASN A 173 18.68 19.34 -44.27
C ASN A 173 17.47 18.41 -44.25
N ASN A 174 17.60 17.20 -44.77
CA ASN A 174 16.55 16.18 -44.71
C ASN A 174 16.22 15.78 -43.27
N LEU A 175 17.23 15.69 -42.39
CA LEU A 175 17.01 15.44 -40.97
C LEU A 175 16.25 16.60 -40.31
N ILE A 176 16.64 17.84 -40.59
CA ILE A 176 15.97 19.05 -40.08
C ILE A 176 14.50 19.06 -40.52
N LEU A 177 14.21 18.74 -41.79
CA LEU A 177 12.83 18.65 -42.30
C LEU A 177 12.03 17.58 -41.56
N LYS A 178 12.59 16.38 -41.34
CA LYS A 178 11.93 15.30 -40.58
C LYS A 178 11.62 15.72 -39.14
N VAL A 179 12.56 16.38 -38.47
CA VAL A 179 12.37 16.92 -37.12
C VAL A 179 11.30 18.02 -37.12
N GLY A 180 11.31 18.89 -38.12
CA GLY A 180 10.29 19.91 -38.34
C GLY A 180 8.89 19.32 -38.50
N GLU A 181 8.73 18.29 -39.33
CA GLU A 181 7.47 17.56 -39.49
C GLU A 181 6.99 16.90 -38.19
N MET A 182 7.92 16.32 -37.41
CA MET A 182 7.61 15.76 -36.11
C MET A 182 7.10 16.84 -35.16
N LYS A 183 7.78 17.99 -35.08
CA LYS A 183 7.35 19.16 -34.29
C LYS A 183 5.95 19.61 -34.69
N LEU A 184 5.68 19.75 -35.99
CA LEU A 184 4.35 20.14 -36.49
C LEU A 184 3.27 19.11 -36.17
N ARG A 185 3.57 17.81 -36.21
CA ARG A 185 2.65 16.76 -35.75
C ARG A 185 2.32 16.88 -34.27
N MET A 186 3.34 17.07 -33.44
CA MET A 186 3.15 17.22 -31.99
C MET A 186 2.36 18.48 -31.67
N MET A 187 2.62 19.61 -32.35
CA MET A 187 1.82 20.82 -32.20
C MET A 187 0.35 20.61 -32.55
N ARG A 188 0.06 19.89 -33.64
CA ARG A 188 -1.31 19.52 -34.02
C ARG A 188 -1.98 18.63 -32.96
N LYS A 189 -1.28 17.61 -32.46
CA LYS A 189 -1.79 16.77 -31.36
C LYS A 189 -2.07 17.58 -30.10
N GLN A 190 -1.19 18.50 -29.74
CA GLN A 190 -1.37 19.36 -28.58
C GLN A 190 -2.59 20.28 -28.73
N MET A 191 -2.80 20.83 -29.93
CA MET A 191 -3.98 21.64 -30.22
C MET A 191 -5.26 20.82 -30.06
N GLU A 192 -5.30 19.59 -30.59
CA GLU A 192 -6.47 18.72 -30.48
C GLU A 192 -6.73 18.28 -29.03
N PHE A 193 -5.66 17.96 -28.29
CA PHE A 193 -5.76 17.66 -26.86
C PHE A 193 -6.37 18.84 -26.08
N ARG A 194 -5.95 20.07 -26.38
CA ARG A 194 -6.51 21.28 -25.75
C ARG A 194 -7.98 21.48 -26.08
N LYS A 195 -8.42 21.20 -27.32
CA LYS A 195 -9.86 21.20 -27.67
C LYS A 195 -10.63 20.16 -26.87
N GLY A 196 -10.06 18.96 -26.72
CA GLY A 196 -10.63 17.89 -25.89
C GLY A 196 -10.83 18.32 -24.43
N ILE A 197 -9.82 18.95 -23.84
CA ILE A 197 -9.91 19.53 -22.48
C ILE A 197 -11.05 20.54 -22.40
N LEU A 198 -11.08 21.53 -23.31
CA LEU A 198 -12.12 22.57 -23.33
C LEU A 198 -13.53 21.97 -23.44
N SER A 199 -13.71 20.96 -24.30
CA SER A 199 -15.00 20.26 -24.43
C SER A 199 -15.40 19.57 -23.13
N LYS A 200 -14.45 18.90 -22.46
CA LYS A 200 -14.70 18.22 -21.18
C LYS A 200 -14.97 19.18 -20.03
N GLU A 201 -14.28 20.31 -19.99
CA GLU A 201 -14.55 21.38 -19.03
C GLU A 201 -15.97 21.95 -19.21
N TRP A 202 -16.40 22.14 -20.46
CA TRP A 202 -17.75 22.58 -20.77
C TRP A 202 -18.81 21.55 -20.35
N GLU A 203 -18.61 20.26 -20.68
CA GLU A 203 -19.49 19.16 -20.25
C GLU A 203 -19.60 19.13 -18.72
N HIS A 204 -18.47 19.24 -18.02
CA HIS A 204 -18.44 19.26 -16.57
C HIS A 204 -19.20 20.47 -16.00
N ALA A 205 -19.01 21.66 -16.57
CA ALA A 205 -19.75 22.86 -16.17
C ALA A 205 -21.27 22.71 -16.38
N GLN A 206 -21.67 22.13 -17.51
CA GLN A 206 -23.07 21.83 -17.81
C GLN A 206 -23.67 20.85 -16.79
N MET A 207 -22.97 19.75 -16.50
CA MET A 207 -23.43 18.75 -15.52
C MET A 207 -23.51 19.34 -14.11
N LYS A 208 -22.54 20.18 -13.72
CA LYS A 208 -22.56 20.90 -12.44
C LYS A 208 -23.75 21.87 -12.35
N MET A 209 -24.14 22.50 -13.45
CA MET A 209 -25.35 23.33 -13.51
C MET A 209 -26.62 22.50 -13.37
N LYS A 210 -26.73 21.37 -14.09
CA LYS A 210 -27.86 20.44 -13.96
C LYS A 210 -28.00 19.90 -12.53
N LEU A 211 -26.89 19.53 -11.91
CA LEU A 211 -26.87 19.04 -10.52
C LEU A 211 -27.37 20.10 -9.54
N ARG A 212 -26.93 21.37 -9.69
CA ARG A 212 -27.47 22.48 -8.88
C ARG A 212 -28.97 22.67 -9.09
N HIS A 213 -29.45 22.55 -10.32
CA HIS A 213 -30.89 22.64 -10.61
C HIS A 213 -31.68 21.52 -9.92
N MET A 214 -31.26 20.26 -10.06
CA MET A 214 -31.91 19.12 -9.39
C MET A 214 -31.88 19.24 -7.86
N GLN A 215 -30.78 19.74 -7.28
CA GLN A 215 -30.70 20.02 -5.85
C GLN A 215 -31.73 21.07 -5.42
N GLN A 216 -31.93 22.11 -6.24
CA GLN A 216 -32.92 23.15 -5.97
C GLN A 216 -34.36 22.61 -6.11
N GLU A 217 -34.62 21.77 -7.11
CA GLU A 217 -35.91 21.08 -7.25
C GLU A 217 -36.18 20.17 -6.06
N LEU A 218 -35.20 19.35 -5.65
CA LEU A 218 -35.32 18.50 -4.47
C LEU A 218 -35.60 19.31 -3.21
N TYR A 219 -34.88 20.42 -3.00
CA TYR A 219 -35.13 21.32 -1.88
C TYR A 219 -36.56 21.88 -1.90
N SER A 220 -37.06 22.20 -3.09
CA SER A 220 -38.43 22.70 -3.29
C SER A 220 -39.46 21.61 -2.97
N TYR A 221 -39.24 20.38 -3.42
CA TYR A 221 -40.10 19.23 -3.10
C TYR A 221 -40.10 18.90 -1.61
N GLN A 222 -38.94 18.93 -0.94
CA GLN A 222 -38.85 18.69 0.51
C GLN A 222 -39.63 19.73 1.33
N ARG A 223 -39.72 20.97 0.83
CA ARG A 223 -40.48 22.05 1.46
C ARG A 223 -41.95 22.09 1.07
N LEU A 224 -42.36 21.32 0.06
CA LEU A 224 -43.74 21.24 -0.36
C LEU A 224 -44.56 20.59 0.75
N LYS A 225 -45.37 21.39 1.45
CA LYS A 225 -46.34 20.87 2.41
C LYS A 225 -47.51 20.29 1.65
N ILE A 226 -47.57 18.96 1.58
CA ILE A 226 -48.67 18.24 0.92
C ILE A 226 -49.89 18.27 1.86
N PRO A 227 -51.06 18.78 1.42
CA PRO A 227 -52.30 18.69 2.18
C PRO A 227 -52.66 17.23 2.48
N LYS A 228 -53.21 16.96 3.66
CA LYS A 228 -53.53 15.58 4.11
C LYS A 228 -54.44 14.82 3.14
N GLU A 229 -55.36 15.53 2.49
CA GLU A 229 -56.29 14.97 1.49
C GLU A 229 -55.55 14.43 0.25
N LEU A 230 -54.58 15.19 -0.26
CA LEU A 230 -53.76 14.77 -1.40
C LEU A 230 -52.82 13.62 -1.02
N GLN A 231 -52.31 13.59 0.22
CA GLN A 231 -51.53 12.47 0.74
C GLN A 231 -52.36 11.18 0.80
N PHE A 232 -53.61 11.27 1.24
CA PHE A 232 -54.54 10.14 1.29
C PHE A 232 -54.86 9.63 -0.13
N TYR A 233 -55.15 10.54 -1.05
CA TYR A 233 -55.39 10.21 -2.46
C TYR A 233 -54.20 9.50 -3.10
N LEU A 234 -52.97 10.02 -2.95
CA LEU A 234 -51.76 9.41 -3.51
C LEU A 234 -51.49 8.02 -2.91
N LYS A 235 -51.70 7.84 -1.60
CA LYS A 235 -51.56 6.56 -0.90
C LYS A 235 -52.59 5.54 -1.37
N ASN A 236 -53.82 5.97 -1.65
CA ASN A 236 -54.86 5.08 -2.18
C ASN A 236 -54.54 4.66 -3.63
N LYS A 237 -54.04 5.60 -4.44
CA LYS A 237 -53.61 5.35 -5.83
C LYS A 237 -52.39 4.43 -5.93
N GLU A 238 -51.38 4.58 -5.06
CA GLU A 238 -50.21 3.67 -4.99
C GLU A 238 -50.62 2.23 -4.65
N LYS A 239 -51.59 2.08 -3.75
CA LYS A 239 -52.14 0.77 -3.38
C LYS A 239 -53.11 0.19 -4.41
N GLY A 240 -53.36 0.89 -5.51
CA GLY A 240 -54.24 0.45 -6.59
C GLY A 240 -55.73 0.45 -6.24
N TYR A 241 -56.13 1.19 -5.19
CA TYR A 241 -57.55 1.36 -4.88
C TYR A 241 -58.19 2.26 -5.93
N THR A 242 -59.17 1.73 -6.66
CA THR A 242 -60.09 2.51 -7.49
C THR A 242 -61.21 3.10 -6.63
N ASP A 243 -61.81 4.22 -7.07
CA ASP A 243 -62.93 4.87 -6.38
C ASP A 243 -64.09 3.89 -6.11
N GLU A 244 -64.27 2.87 -6.98
CA GLU A 244 -65.22 1.77 -6.77
C GLU A 244 -64.92 0.91 -5.54
N GLN A 245 -63.65 0.62 -5.24
CA GLN A 245 -63.28 -0.20 -4.08
C GLN A 245 -63.47 0.56 -2.76
N ASP A 246 -63.22 1.87 -2.76
CA ASP A 246 -63.53 2.73 -1.62
C ASP A 246 -65.05 2.86 -1.42
N TYR A 247 -65.83 2.96 -2.50
CA TYR A 247 -67.30 2.92 -2.45
C TYR A 247 -67.81 1.60 -1.88
N VAL A 248 -67.30 0.46 -2.35
CA VAL A 248 -67.67 -0.88 -1.86
C VAL A 248 -67.28 -1.08 -0.39
N ARG A 249 -66.15 -0.52 0.07
CA ARG A 249 -65.77 -0.57 1.49
C ARG A 249 -66.68 0.28 2.34
N LEU A 250 -66.98 1.51 1.89
CA LEU A 250 -67.91 2.40 2.58
C LEU A 250 -69.32 1.78 2.66
N GLU A 251 -69.77 1.14 1.59
CA GLU A 251 -71.05 0.43 1.54
C GLU A 251 -71.08 -0.76 2.50
N LYS A 252 -69.99 -1.55 2.57
CA LYS A 252 -69.86 -2.63 3.57
C LYS A 252 -69.83 -2.12 5.01
N GLU A 253 -69.11 -1.04 5.29
CA GLU A 253 -69.09 -0.41 6.63
C GLU A 253 -70.46 0.18 6.98
N MET A 254 -71.14 0.80 6.02
CA MET A 254 -72.48 1.35 6.20
C MET A 254 -73.51 0.25 6.44
N GLU A 255 -73.45 -0.86 5.70
CA GLU A 255 -74.34 -2.00 5.90
C GLU A 255 -74.07 -2.71 7.23
N ALA A 256 -72.80 -2.88 7.62
CA ALA A 256 -72.45 -3.41 8.94
C ALA A 256 -72.97 -2.50 10.08
N THR A 257 -72.86 -1.18 9.91
CA THR A 257 -73.39 -0.20 10.86
C THR A 257 -74.92 -0.28 10.92
N LYS A 258 -75.60 -0.41 9.78
CA LYS A 258 -77.05 -0.54 9.68
C LYS A 258 -77.55 -1.82 10.37
N VAL A 259 -76.87 -2.94 10.18
CA VAL A 259 -77.17 -4.21 10.88
C VAL A 259 -76.98 -4.05 12.39
N SER A 260 -75.90 -3.40 12.83
CA SER A 260 -75.66 -3.13 14.26
C SER A 260 -76.75 -2.25 14.87
N VAL A 261 -77.11 -1.15 14.19
CA VAL A 261 -78.17 -0.24 14.64
C VAL A 261 -79.52 -0.95 14.69
N ASN A 262 -79.86 -1.74 13.67
CA ASN A 262 -81.10 -2.52 13.66
C ASN A 262 -81.15 -3.53 14.82
N LYS A 263 -80.04 -4.20 15.12
CA LYS A 263 -79.96 -5.14 16.26
C LYS A 263 -80.22 -4.43 17.59
N VAL A 264 -79.59 -3.26 17.80
CA VAL A 264 -79.82 -2.43 18.99
C VAL A 264 -81.28 -1.96 19.05
N LEU A 265 -81.84 -1.52 17.92
CA LEU A 265 -83.23 -1.08 17.84
C LEU A 265 -84.22 -2.20 18.19
N SER A 266 -84.04 -3.41 17.64
CA SER A 266 -84.87 -4.58 17.98
C SER A 266 -84.79 -4.94 19.46
N GLU A 267 -83.61 -4.83 20.07
CA GLU A 267 -83.43 -5.08 21.50
C GLU A 267 -84.12 -4.02 22.36
N GLN A 268 -84.08 -2.75 21.95
CA GLN A 268 -84.84 -1.68 22.62
C GLN A 268 -86.35 -1.85 22.47
N ILE A 269 -86.85 -2.23 21.28
CA ILE A 269 -88.27 -2.51 21.05
C ILE A 269 -88.76 -3.61 22.00
N ARG A 270 -88.02 -4.74 22.08
CA ARG A 270 -88.37 -5.83 23.00
C ARG A 270 -88.40 -5.38 24.46
N ARG A 271 -87.47 -4.50 24.85
CA ARG A 271 -87.40 -3.94 26.20
C ARG A 271 -88.59 -3.02 26.49
N VAL A 272 -89.05 -2.25 25.51
CA VAL A 272 -90.26 -1.43 25.62
C VAL A 272 -91.50 -2.30 25.76
N GLU A 273 -91.66 -3.34 24.95
CA GLU A 273 -92.78 -4.29 25.06
C GLU A 273 -92.83 -4.97 26.45
N GLU A 274 -91.68 -5.42 26.97
CA GLU A 274 -91.58 -5.99 28.31
C GLU A 274 -91.97 -4.98 29.41
N LEU A 275 -91.64 -3.69 29.23
CA LEU A 275 -92.01 -2.62 30.14
C LEU A 275 -93.50 -2.28 30.04
N GLU A 276 -94.08 -2.25 28.84
CA GLU A 276 -95.52 -2.02 28.64
C GLU A 276 -96.36 -3.09 29.34
N VAL A 277 -95.98 -4.36 29.24
CA VAL A 277 -96.66 -5.45 29.97
C VAL A 277 -96.60 -5.22 31.49
N LYS A 278 -95.44 -4.79 32.02
CA LYS A 278 -95.28 -4.48 33.45
C LYS A 278 -96.11 -3.27 33.86
N VAL A 279 -96.14 -2.20 33.05
CA VAL A 279 -96.95 -1.01 33.30
C VAL A 279 -98.43 -1.37 33.32
N ASN A 280 -98.90 -2.14 32.34
CA ASN A 280 -100.29 -2.61 32.31
C ASN A 280 -100.65 -3.41 33.56
N ALA A 281 -99.80 -4.34 34.01
CA ALA A 281 -100.01 -5.10 35.23
C ALA A 281 -100.03 -4.23 36.51
N VAL A 282 -99.31 -3.11 36.53
CA VAL A 282 -99.37 -2.14 37.63
C VAL A 282 -100.65 -1.31 37.54
N THR A 283 -101.03 -0.84 36.35
CA THR A 283 -102.26 -0.04 36.17
C THR A 283 -103.53 -0.82 36.53
N THR A 284 -103.62 -2.12 36.23
CA THR A 284 -104.75 -2.95 36.66
C THR A 284 -104.81 -3.08 38.18
N LYS A 285 -103.67 -3.29 38.84
CA LYS A 285 -103.58 -3.30 40.31
C LYS A 285 -103.95 -1.95 40.92
N THR A 286 -103.51 -0.84 40.32
CA THR A 286 -103.87 0.51 40.78
C THR A 286 -105.38 0.74 40.65
N ALA A 287 -106.00 0.33 39.54
CA ALA A 287 -107.45 0.43 39.35
C ALA A 287 -108.26 -0.44 40.34
N GLU A 288 -107.75 -1.62 40.72
CA GLU A 288 -108.34 -2.45 41.78
C GLU A 288 -108.29 -1.75 43.15
N ILE A 289 -107.17 -1.11 43.48
CA ILE A 289 -107.00 -0.34 44.71
C ILE A 289 -107.92 0.89 44.71
N GLU A 290 -108.06 1.61 43.60
CA GLU A 290 -108.99 2.75 43.48
C GLU A 290 -110.46 2.33 43.68
N LYS A 291 -110.87 1.18 43.14
CA LYS A 291 -112.21 0.60 43.39
C LYS A 291 -112.42 0.25 44.87
N LEU A 292 -111.38 -0.25 45.54
CA LEU A 292 -111.44 -0.55 46.96
C LEU A 292 -111.59 0.73 47.81
N ILE A 293 -110.80 1.77 47.50
CA ILE A 293 -110.85 3.08 48.16
C ILE A 293 -112.22 3.73 48.01
N THR A 294 -112.79 3.72 46.79
CA THR A 294 -114.14 4.25 46.55
C THR A 294 -115.20 3.49 47.33
N SER A 295 -115.13 2.15 47.40
CA SER A 295 -116.08 1.36 48.21
C SER A 295 -115.98 1.67 49.71
N LEU A 296 -114.76 1.87 50.23
CA LEU A 296 -114.52 2.20 51.62
C LEU A 296 -115.00 3.62 51.94
N ASN A 297 -114.79 4.57 51.04
CA ASN A 297 -115.30 5.95 51.19
C ASN A 297 -116.82 6.03 51.18
N VAL A 298 -117.51 5.20 50.39
CA VAL A 298 -118.98 5.08 50.45
C VAL A 298 -119.42 4.57 51.82
N LYS A 299 -118.80 3.50 52.33
CA LYS A 299 -119.11 2.95 53.66
C LYS A 299 -118.84 3.93 54.81
N VAL A 300 -117.75 4.70 54.73
CA VAL A 300 -117.40 5.71 55.74
C VAL A 300 -118.35 6.91 55.67
N SER A 301 -118.76 7.32 54.46
CA SER A 301 -119.74 8.39 54.26
C SER A 301 -121.13 7.99 54.77
N GLU A 302 -121.59 6.76 54.52
CA GLU A 302 -122.85 6.24 55.08
C GLU A 302 -122.82 6.17 56.61
N LYS A 303 -121.68 5.74 57.19
CA LYS A 303 -121.52 5.71 58.65
C LYS A 303 -121.57 7.11 59.27
N ARG A 304 -120.92 8.09 58.64
CA ARG A 304 -120.91 9.49 59.13
C ARG A 304 -122.26 10.21 58.99
N LEU A 305 -123.13 9.77 58.07
CA LEU A 305 -124.47 10.38 57.92
C LEU A 305 -125.47 9.94 59.01
N ASN A 306 -125.24 8.77 59.64
CA ASN A 306 -126.13 8.16 60.63
C ASN A 306 -125.61 8.25 62.08
N GLU A 307 -124.44 8.86 62.32
CA GLU A 307 -123.88 9.01 63.66
C GLU A 307 -124.49 10.23 64.39
N ASP A 308 -125.29 9.95 65.43
CA ASP A 308 -125.83 10.94 66.38
C ASP A 308 -124.67 11.52 67.22
N PRO A 309 -124.37 12.82 67.14
CA PRO A 309 -123.24 13.45 67.82
C PRO A 309 -123.30 13.37 69.36
N LEU A 310 -124.39 12.90 69.97
CA LEU A 310 -124.55 12.69 71.42
C LEU A 310 -124.51 11.21 71.86
N GLU A 311 -124.42 10.25 70.94
CA GLU A 311 -124.43 8.80 71.24
C GLU A 311 -123.28 8.36 72.18
N PRO A 312 -122.01 8.80 72.01
CA PRO A 312 -120.90 8.37 72.87
C PRO A 312 -121.10 8.76 74.35
N ILE A 313 -121.85 9.83 74.61
CA ILE A 313 -122.10 10.36 75.95
C ILE A 313 -123.21 9.55 76.66
N ARG A 314 -124.23 9.08 75.93
CA ARG A 314 -125.30 8.22 76.48
C ARG A 314 -124.79 6.84 76.86
N ILE A 315 -123.96 6.21 76.01
CA ILE A 315 -123.42 4.85 76.26
C ILE A 315 -122.61 4.83 77.57
N ARG A 316 -121.79 5.87 77.81
CA ARG A 316 -121.03 6.03 79.06
C ARG A 316 -121.92 6.10 80.30
N ARG A 317 -123.07 6.77 80.22
CA ARG A 317 -124.01 6.93 81.36
C ARG A 317 -124.74 5.62 81.69
N ILE A 318 -125.09 4.84 80.67
CA ILE A 318 -125.74 3.53 80.82
C ILE A 318 -124.78 2.52 81.46
N PHE A 319 -123.51 2.51 81.04
CA PHE A 319 -122.52 1.59 81.61
C PHE A 319 -122.29 1.84 83.11
N LYS A 320 -122.30 3.11 83.55
CA LYS A 320 -122.16 3.47 84.97
C LYS A 320 -123.33 2.97 85.82
N ARG A 321 -124.59 3.19 85.40
CA ARG A 321 -125.79 2.71 86.13
C ARG A 321 -125.84 1.18 86.23
N ARG A 322 -125.43 0.47 85.19
CA ARG A 322 -125.40 -1.01 85.18
C ARG A 322 -124.43 -1.57 86.22
N MET A 323 -123.28 -0.91 86.41
CA MET A 323 -122.30 -1.31 87.41
C MET A 323 -122.84 -1.12 88.85
N GLU A 324 -123.50 0.01 89.13
CA GLU A 324 -124.12 0.28 90.45
C GLU A 324 -125.21 -0.74 90.79
N THR A 325 -126.01 -1.14 89.79
CA THR A 325 -127.10 -2.12 89.95
C THR A 325 -126.56 -3.54 90.24
N LEU A 326 -125.42 -3.90 89.63
CA LEU A 326 -124.78 -5.20 89.87
C LEU A 326 -124.25 -5.33 91.30
N VAL A 327 -123.66 -4.26 91.85
CA VAL A 327 -123.16 -4.24 93.23
C VAL A 327 -124.32 -4.37 94.22
N MET A 328 -125.42 -3.65 94.01
CA MET A 328 -126.59 -3.71 94.89
C MET A 328 -127.27 -5.10 94.87
N ARG A 329 -127.33 -5.74 93.69
CA ARG A 329 -127.81 -7.13 93.53
C ARG A 329 -126.96 -8.13 94.31
N SER A 330 -125.64 -7.95 94.34
CA SER A 330 -124.73 -8.84 95.09
C SER A 330 -125.00 -8.81 96.60
N ASN A 331 -125.31 -7.65 97.17
CA ASN A 331 -125.63 -7.52 98.60
C ASN A 331 -126.96 -8.19 98.95
N LEU A 332 -127.99 -7.98 98.12
CA LEU A 332 -129.32 -8.62 98.27
C LEU A 332 -129.25 -10.16 98.20
N ILE A 333 -128.40 -10.72 97.33
CA ILE A 333 -128.20 -12.17 97.25
C ILE A 333 -127.63 -12.73 98.56
N ARG A 334 -126.73 -11.98 99.22
CA ARG A 334 -126.12 -12.38 100.49
C ARG A 334 -127.16 -12.45 101.62
N ASP A 335 -128.08 -11.50 101.66
CA ASP A 335 -129.17 -11.46 102.65
C ASP A 335 -130.20 -12.58 102.41
N VAL A 336 -130.52 -12.87 101.14
CA VAL A 336 -131.40 -13.99 100.76
C VAL A 336 -130.78 -15.34 101.14
N GLN A 337 -129.48 -15.52 100.94
CA GLN A 337 -128.79 -16.74 101.36
C GLN A 337 -128.86 -16.94 102.88
N SER A 338 -128.64 -15.88 103.66
CA SER A 338 -128.78 -15.91 105.13
C SER A 338 -130.19 -16.36 105.56
N ASN A 339 -131.23 -15.73 104.99
CA ASN A 339 -132.62 -16.08 105.28
C ASN A 339 -133.00 -17.50 104.84
N HIS A 340 -132.44 -17.99 103.73
CA HIS A 340 -132.68 -19.34 103.25
C HIS A 340 -132.16 -20.40 104.22
N THR A 341 -130.97 -20.19 104.81
CA THR A 341 -130.45 -21.07 105.87
C THR A 341 -131.41 -21.20 107.05
N THR A 342 -132.05 -20.11 107.44
CA THR A 342 -133.05 -20.08 108.53
C THR A 342 -134.34 -20.83 108.15
N ILE A 343 -134.79 -20.70 106.90
CA ILE A 343 -135.98 -21.39 106.39
C ILE A 343 -135.75 -22.90 106.28
N VAL A 344 -134.58 -23.33 105.81
CA VAL A 344 -134.23 -24.77 105.71
C VAL A 344 -134.25 -25.43 107.11
N LEU A 345 -133.74 -24.75 108.13
CA LEU A 345 -133.83 -25.19 109.53
C LEU A 345 -135.30 -25.40 109.97
N LEU A 346 -136.17 -24.44 109.69
CA LEU A 346 -137.60 -24.53 110.01
C LEU A 346 -138.35 -25.60 109.20
N GLN A 347 -137.93 -25.84 107.95
CA GLN A 347 -138.49 -26.88 107.08
C GLN A 347 -138.14 -28.28 107.59
N THR A 348 -136.91 -28.49 108.08
CA THR A 348 -136.51 -29.75 108.72
C THR A 348 -137.31 -30.06 109.99
N GLU A 349 -137.64 -29.05 110.80
CA GLU A 349 -138.53 -29.23 111.96
C GLU A 349 -139.97 -29.57 111.53
N LEU A 350 -140.47 -28.95 110.46
CA LEU A 350 -141.84 -29.17 109.97
C LEU A 350 -142.03 -30.56 109.34
N GLU A 351 -141.02 -31.11 108.66
CA GLU A 351 -141.02 -32.50 108.19
C GLU A 351 -141.03 -33.51 109.35
N LEU A 352 -140.21 -33.27 110.38
CA LEU A 352 -140.21 -34.09 111.61
C LEU A 352 -141.58 -34.09 112.29
N LEU A 353 -142.29 -32.96 112.29
CA LEU A 353 -143.65 -32.84 112.82
C LEU A 353 -144.71 -33.51 111.92
N ARG A 354 -144.58 -33.40 110.58
CA ARG A 354 -145.48 -34.06 109.62
C ARG A 354 -145.46 -35.58 109.73
N LEU A 355 -144.30 -36.17 110.00
CA LEU A 355 -144.18 -37.62 110.25
C LEU A 355 -144.94 -38.08 111.49
N ARG A 356 -145.25 -37.17 112.43
CA ARG A 356 -145.90 -37.54 113.69
C ARG A 356 -147.44 -37.54 113.64
N THR A 357 -148.08 -37.01 112.59
CA THR A 357 -149.53 -36.70 112.64
C THR A 357 -150.41 -37.23 111.50
N TYR A 358 -150.04 -38.28 110.75
CA TYR A 358 -151.02 -38.97 109.89
C TYR A 358 -150.83 -40.50 109.84
N PRO A 359 -151.88 -41.30 110.10
CA PRO A 359 -151.86 -42.77 110.00
C PRO A 359 -152.32 -43.24 108.61
N THR A 360 -151.68 -44.28 108.08
CA THR A 360 -152.19 -45.08 106.94
C THR A 360 -152.17 -46.57 107.31
N LEU A 361 -153.35 -47.20 107.31
CA LEU A 361 -153.63 -48.64 107.41
C LEU A 361 -153.41 -49.26 106.00
N ALA A 362 -152.46 -50.17 105.81
CA ALA A 362 -152.50 -51.64 105.97
C ALA A 362 -153.25 -52.43 104.86
N SER A 363 -152.51 -53.27 104.12
CA SER A 363 -153.04 -54.51 103.53
C SER A 363 -152.04 -55.66 103.65
N PHE A 364 -152.48 -56.76 104.28
CA PHE A 364 -151.91 -58.10 104.16
C PHE A 364 -152.73 -58.92 103.14
N ARG A 365 -152.03 -59.70 102.30
CA ARG A 365 -152.23 -61.13 101.92
C ARG A 365 -151.74 -61.38 100.48
N THR A 366 -150.99 -62.44 100.13
CA THR A 366 -150.55 -63.65 100.85
C THR A 366 -149.29 -64.27 100.22
N ILE A 367 -148.37 -64.69 101.11
CA ILE A 367 -147.63 -65.97 101.19
C ILE A 367 -146.82 -66.44 99.97
N ASN A 368 -145.48 -66.38 100.09
CA ASN A 368 -144.61 -67.49 100.53
C ASN A 368 -143.53 -66.96 101.47
#